data_AF-A0A9D5XZM1-F1
#
_entry.id   AF-A0A9D5XZM1-F1
#
_cell.length_a   1.000
_cell.length_b   1.000
_cell.length_c   1.000
_cell.angle_alpha   90.00
_cell.angle_beta   90.00
_cell.angle_gamma   90.00
#
_symmetry.space_group_name_H-M   'P 1'
#
loop_
_entity.id
_entity.type
_entity.pdbx_description
1 polymer ?
#
loop_
_entity_poly.entity_id
_entity_poly.type
_entity_poly.pdbx_seq_one_letter_code
_entity_poly.pdbx_strand_id
1 'polypeptide(L)'
;MAMLDDFRTKEFLDQITILNEISGSKNPEALPELVDLLKNPIGDTSIDYMVVNALNAVLSCCEEEVIGGLTDDHEGYNILCIRVAGEYALKNAVPTLMSMAEAEKDPDRLMEIITSLARIGDPAALPVFRSFLDHDDPFIQSACIEALGSLLDEESIPRFKAMIEDSEAPDRFEVCDLTSWKAVDTLAGFRTEDTVGFLVEKLHHKNPMVRRIITDALVSVGPMCAPLLLDAFERGNADSRTLNANVLGFIGDRSGADGLVAAFDRGLAEDENVRYAVYEALGRIGTMKGIICLVDGLAETDELLLMAVIGGLEKHVNPGMISTLTKLLAGGDDQAGRLSKAIIASRATAIFDALYENQDVADALMDALSRSKDPEIIEEFRSILAGIGGERSEADLARLPKVASGTRQALAADDSRSMCAMHRAILTDLGFVPFVAANGEEAYELIEEGQEFDVIITDMNMPVMDGMELVVKIRNTQGMENIPIIMVTTESEVSQQDLASKTGVTAFITKPFKPDELKGKITEVTGG
;
A
#
# COMPACT_ATOMS: atom_id res chain seq x y z
N MET A 1 -52.62 -29.45 6.83
CA MET A 1 -52.74 -28.33 7.79
C MET A 1 -51.73 -27.33 7.32
N ALA A 2 -52.17 -26.12 7.02
CA ALA A 2 -51.25 -25.11 6.51
C ALA A 2 -50.25 -24.81 7.65
N MET A 3 -48.95 -24.80 7.33
CA MET A 3 -47.92 -24.68 8.37
C MET A 3 -48.05 -23.37 9.16
N LEU A 4 -48.63 -22.33 8.57
CA LEU A 4 -48.86 -21.03 9.21
C LEU A 4 -50.35 -20.77 9.52
N ASP A 5 -51.16 -21.83 9.67
CA ASP A 5 -52.55 -21.71 10.14
C ASP A 5 -52.62 -20.93 11.48
N ASP A 6 -53.41 -19.86 11.50
CA ASP A 6 -53.59 -18.93 12.63
C ASP A 6 -52.30 -18.25 13.14
N PHE A 7 -51.22 -18.22 12.34
CA PHE A 7 -49.88 -17.76 12.75
C PHE A 7 -49.88 -16.38 13.44
N ARG A 8 -50.66 -15.42 12.93
CA ARG A 8 -50.76 -14.05 13.46
C ARG A 8 -51.31 -13.98 14.89
N THR A 9 -52.01 -15.02 15.35
CA THR A 9 -52.64 -15.07 16.68
C THR A 9 -51.88 -15.94 17.68
N LYS A 10 -50.78 -16.58 17.24
CA LYS A 10 -49.94 -17.43 18.10
C LYS A 10 -49.07 -16.58 19.02
N GLU A 11 -48.66 -17.18 20.13
CA GLU A 11 -47.71 -16.57 21.05
C GLU A 11 -46.34 -16.40 20.39
N PHE A 12 -45.59 -15.38 20.83
CA PHE A 12 -44.30 -15.00 20.25
C PHE A 12 -43.31 -16.17 20.11
N LEU A 13 -43.19 -17.02 21.15
CA LEU A 13 -42.28 -18.18 21.11
C LEU A 13 -42.73 -19.26 20.12
N ASP A 14 -44.04 -19.42 19.90
CA ASP A 14 -44.57 -20.37 18.93
C ASP A 14 -44.31 -19.88 17.50
N GLN A 15 -44.45 -18.57 17.26
CA GLN A 15 -44.11 -17.96 15.97
C GLN A 15 -42.64 -18.17 15.60
N ILE A 16 -41.72 -17.95 16.55
CA ILE A 16 -40.28 -18.21 16.37
C ILE A 16 -40.02 -19.68 16.03
N THR A 17 -40.65 -20.60 16.78
CA THR A 17 -40.44 -22.04 16.60
C THR A 17 -40.86 -22.48 15.19
N ILE A 18 -42.04 -22.05 14.74
CA ILE A 18 -42.57 -22.38 13.42
C ILE A 18 -41.67 -21.82 12.31
N LEU A 19 -41.25 -20.56 12.39
CA LEU A 19 -40.38 -19.96 11.37
C LEU A 19 -39.01 -20.64 11.29
N ASN A 20 -38.44 -21.08 12.42
CA ASN A 20 -37.20 -21.85 12.44
C ASN A 20 -37.38 -23.24 11.81
N GLU A 21 -38.50 -23.91 12.07
CA GLU A 21 -38.82 -25.20 11.46
C GLU A 21 -38.99 -25.08 9.94
N ILE A 22 -39.68 -24.03 9.47
CA ILE A 22 -39.83 -23.76 8.03
C ILE A 22 -38.47 -23.45 7.40
N SER A 23 -37.66 -22.59 8.03
CA SER A 23 -36.31 -22.25 7.56
C SER A 23 -35.42 -23.49 7.44
N GLY A 24 -35.48 -24.40 8.43
CA GLY A 24 -34.67 -25.62 8.45
C GLY A 24 -35.15 -26.68 7.44
N SER A 25 -36.46 -26.81 7.24
CA SER A 25 -37.05 -27.78 6.31
C SER A 25 -37.07 -27.30 4.86
N LYS A 26 -37.01 -25.97 4.63
CA LYS A 26 -37.13 -25.31 3.33
C LYS A 26 -38.38 -25.75 2.56
N ASN A 27 -39.50 -25.98 3.25
CA ASN A 27 -40.71 -26.52 2.64
C ASN A 27 -41.36 -25.51 1.66
N PRO A 28 -41.46 -25.82 0.35
CA PRO A 28 -42.11 -24.94 -0.63
C PRO A 28 -43.59 -24.67 -0.35
N GLU A 29 -44.28 -25.59 0.34
CA GLU A 29 -45.71 -25.42 0.65
C GLU A 29 -46.00 -24.22 1.55
N ALA A 30 -45.01 -23.76 2.32
CA ALA A 30 -45.14 -22.57 3.19
C ALA A 30 -45.00 -21.25 2.43
N LEU A 31 -44.58 -21.28 1.16
CA LEU A 31 -44.21 -20.08 0.40
C LEU A 31 -45.35 -19.07 0.27
N PRO A 32 -46.59 -19.43 -0.14
CA PRO A 32 -47.66 -18.45 -0.32
C PRO A 32 -47.99 -17.68 0.97
N GLU A 33 -47.95 -18.37 2.11
CA GLU A 33 -48.24 -17.81 3.43
C GLU A 33 -47.09 -16.92 3.93
N LEU A 34 -45.83 -17.31 3.70
CA LEU A 34 -44.67 -16.46 4.01
C LEU A 34 -44.66 -15.19 3.14
N VAL A 35 -45.05 -15.28 1.87
CA VAL A 35 -45.19 -14.11 0.99
C VAL A 35 -46.30 -13.19 1.50
N ASP A 36 -47.44 -13.72 1.96
CA ASP A 36 -48.47 -12.89 2.61
C ASP A 36 -47.93 -12.19 3.87
N LEU A 37 -47.19 -12.90 4.72
CA LEU A 37 -46.60 -12.32 5.93
C LEU A 37 -45.57 -11.22 5.61
N LEU A 38 -44.82 -11.36 4.52
CA LEU A 38 -43.93 -10.30 4.05
C LEU A 38 -44.70 -9.07 3.56
N LYS A 39 -45.75 -9.29 2.74
CA LYS A 39 -46.56 -8.21 2.16
C LYS A 39 -47.45 -7.51 3.20
N ASN A 40 -47.81 -8.24 4.24
CA ASN A 40 -48.64 -7.79 5.35
C ASN A 40 -47.92 -8.11 6.68
N PRO A 41 -46.93 -7.30 7.11
CA PRO A 41 -46.15 -7.57 8.31
C PRO A 41 -47.00 -7.71 9.58
N ILE A 42 -46.50 -8.44 10.56
CA ILE A 42 -47.16 -8.61 11.86
C ILE A 42 -47.01 -7.35 12.73
N GLY A 43 -45.94 -6.58 12.51
CA GLY A 43 -45.64 -5.37 13.26
C GLY A 43 -44.71 -5.61 14.44
N ASP A 44 -44.24 -6.84 14.63
CA ASP A 44 -43.12 -7.17 15.52
C ASP A 44 -41.83 -7.31 14.69
N THR A 45 -40.88 -6.41 14.93
CA THR A 45 -39.63 -6.34 14.15
C THR A 45 -38.84 -7.65 14.15
N SER A 46 -38.87 -8.41 15.25
CA SER A 46 -38.11 -9.67 15.35
C SER A 46 -38.78 -10.76 14.52
N ILE A 47 -40.10 -10.88 14.62
CA ILE A 47 -40.86 -11.87 13.85
C ILE A 47 -40.83 -11.52 12.36
N ASP A 48 -41.02 -10.26 12.00
CA ASP A 48 -41.01 -9.81 10.60
C ASP A 48 -39.63 -10.07 9.95
N TYR A 49 -38.53 -9.87 10.69
CA TYR A 49 -37.19 -10.26 10.23
C TYR A 49 -37.05 -11.78 10.05
N MET A 50 -37.59 -12.58 10.99
CA MET A 50 -37.57 -14.03 10.87
C MET A 50 -38.42 -14.56 9.69
N VAL A 51 -39.52 -13.87 9.34
CA VAL A 51 -40.30 -14.19 8.13
C VAL A 51 -39.43 -14.02 6.88
N VAL A 52 -38.67 -12.92 6.77
CA VAL A 52 -37.74 -12.72 5.65
C VAL A 52 -36.70 -13.83 5.57
N ASN A 53 -36.13 -14.26 6.71
CA ASN A 53 -35.15 -15.35 6.74
C ASN A 53 -35.76 -16.70 6.31
N ALA A 54 -36.96 -17.02 6.81
CA ALA A 54 -37.67 -18.22 6.41
C ALA A 54 -38.02 -18.20 4.92
N LEU A 55 -38.44 -17.04 4.41
CA LEU A 55 -38.75 -16.84 3.00
C LEU A 55 -37.49 -16.99 2.12
N ASN A 56 -36.35 -16.40 2.50
CA ASN A 56 -35.07 -16.62 1.81
C ASN A 56 -34.70 -18.12 1.78
N ALA A 57 -34.80 -18.80 2.92
CA ALA A 57 -34.49 -20.22 3.02
C ALA A 57 -35.37 -21.10 2.13
N VAL A 58 -36.68 -20.81 2.04
CA VAL A 58 -37.59 -21.54 1.15
C VAL A 58 -37.31 -21.21 -0.32
N LEU A 59 -37.19 -19.92 -0.67
CA LEU A 59 -36.91 -19.47 -2.03
C LEU A 59 -35.60 -20.03 -2.60
N SER A 60 -34.62 -20.35 -1.76
CA SER A 60 -33.36 -20.99 -2.17
C SER A 60 -33.54 -22.32 -2.93
N CYS A 61 -34.69 -22.97 -2.80
CA CYS A 61 -35.00 -24.24 -3.45
C CYS A 61 -36.14 -24.11 -4.50
N CYS A 62 -36.59 -22.89 -4.80
CA CYS A 62 -37.78 -22.62 -5.62
C CYS A 62 -37.47 -21.61 -6.74
N GLU A 63 -36.64 -22.00 -7.71
CA GLU A 63 -36.17 -21.12 -8.79
C GLU A 63 -37.32 -20.49 -9.61
N GLU A 64 -38.35 -21.25 -9.97
CA GLU A 64 -39.50 -20.72 -10.75
C GLU A 64 -40.23 -19.58 -10.01
N GLU A 65 -40.37 -19.71 -8.70
CA GLU A 65 -41.04 -18.72 -7.86
C GLU A 65 -40.16 -17.47 -7.67
N VAL A 66 -38.84 -17.64 -7.54
CA VAL A 66 -37.91 -16.51 -7.52
C VAL A 66 -38.01 -15.72 -8.82
N ILE A 67 -38.02 -16.40 -9.98
CA ILE A 67 -38.13 -15.74 -11.29
C ILE A 67 -39.48 -15.01 -11.42
N GLY A 68 -40.58 -15.62 -10.98
CA GLY A 68 -41.90 -14.97 -10.95
C GLY A 68 -41.93 -13.73 -10.06
N GLY A 69 -41.24 -13.76 -8.91
CA GLY A 69 -41.14 -12.65 -7.96
C GLY A 69 -40.30 -11.46 -8.44
N LEU A 70 -39.43 -11.63 -9.46
CA LEU A 70 -38.64 -10.54 -10.04
C LEU A 70 -39.48 -9.45 -10.70
N THR A 71 -40.74 -9.70 -10.99
CA THR A 71 -41.67 -8.71 -11.57
C THR A 71 -42.89 -8.45 -10.67
N ASP A 72 -42.83 -8.83 -9.39
CA ASP A 72 -43.92 -8.58 -8.44
C ASP A 72 -44.01 -7.10 -8.07
N ASP A 73 -45.23 -6.58 -7.98
CA ASP A 73 -45.51 -5.18 -7.63
C ASP A 73 -45.09 -4.81 -6.21
N HIS A 74 -44.95 -5.80 -5.32
CA HIS A 74 -44.51 -5.58 -3.95
C HIS A 74 -42.98 -5.45 -3.87
N GLU A 75 -42.51 -4.22 -3.71
CA GLU A 75 -41.10 -3.86 -3.66
C GLU A 75 -40.24 -4.75 -2.75
N GLY A 76 -40.66 -5.02 -1.52
CA GLY A 76 -39.88 -5.85 -0.60
C GLY A 76 -39.73 -7.31 -1.04
N TYR A 77 -40.74 -7.85 -1.75
CA TYR A 77 -40.68 -9.22 -2.25
C TYR A 77 -39.85 -9.30 -3.53
N ASN A 78 -39.99 -8.30 -4.39
CA ASN A 78 -39.17 -8.11 -5.57
C ASN A 78 -37.67 -8.04 -5.23
N ILE A 79 -37.27 -7.16 -4.30
CA ILE A 79 -35.88 -7.03 -3.85
C ILE A 79 -35.36 -8.35 -3.25
N LEU A 80 -36.18 -9.05 -2.46
CA LEU A 80 -35.80 -10.36 -1.94
C LEU A 80 -35.52 -11.35 -3.05
N CYS A 81 -36.38 -11.42 -4.07
CA CYS A 81 -36.19 -12.32 -5.22
C CYS A 81 -34.93 -11.95 -6.04
N ILE A 82 -34.65 -10.65 -6.23
CA ILE A 82 -33.41 -10.17 -6.86
C ILE A 82 -32.20 -10.69 -6.09
N ARG A 83 -32.17 -10.52 -4.76
CA ARG A 83 -31.07 -10.95 -3.89
C ARG A 83 -30.89 -12.47 -3.90
N VAL A 84 -31.98 -13.23 -3.80
CA VAL A 84 -31.96 -14.71 -3.85
C VAL A 84 -31.42 -15.19 -5.20
N ALA A 85 -31.85 -14.57 -6.31
CA ALA A 85 -31.34 -14.92 -7.64
C ALA A 85 -29.82 -14.74 -7.73
N GLY A 86 -29.29 -13.66 -7.17
CA GLY A 86 -27.86 -13.40 -7.03
C GLY A 86 -27.15 -14.41 -6.12
N GLU A 87 -27.67 -14.61 -4.91
CA GLU A 87 -27.08 -15.46 -3.87
C GLU A 87 -26.92 -16.92 -4.32
N TYR A 88 -27.92 -17.44 -5.05
CA TYR A 88 -27.94 -18.81 -5.54
C TYR A 88 -27.53 -18.95 -7.02
N ALA A 89 -27.01 -17.88 -7.63
CA ALA A 89 -26.53 -17.85 -9.02
C ALA A 89 -27.53 -18.43 -10.05
N LEU A 90 -28.79 -18.01 -9.96
CA LEU A 90 -29.88 -18.51 -10.79
C LEU A 90 -29.79 -17.96 -12.23
N LYS A 91 -29.20 -18.72 -13.15
CA LYS A 91 -28.96 -18.27 -14.54
C LYS A 91 -30.24 -17.96 -15.31
N ASN A 92 -31.34 -18.63 -15.04
CA ASN A 92 -32.61 -18.36 -15.72
C ASN A 92 -33.22 -17.00 -15.33
N ALA A 93 -32.75 -16.37 -14.25
CA ALA A 93 -33.14 -15.01 -13.86
C ALA A 93 -32.45 -13.92 -14.69
N VAL A 94 -31.32 -14.23 -15.34
CA VAL A 94 -30.47 -13.23 -16.01
C VAL A 94 -31.22 -12.40 -17.06
N PRO A 95 -32.01 -12.97 -17.98
CA PRO A 95 -32.73 -12.16 -18.98
C PRO A 95 -33.69 -11.15 -18.35
N THR A 96 -34.39 -11.55 -17.28
CA THR A 96 -35.33 -10.68 -16.56
C THR A 96 -34.58 -9.58 -15.82
N LEU A 97 -33.52 -9.92 -15.08
CA LEU A 97 -32.69 -8.95 -14.36
C LEU A 97 -32.02 -7.94 -15.29
N MET A 98 -31.54 -8.38 -16.47
CA MET A 98 -31.00 -7.47 -17.49
C MET A 98 -32.05 -6.46 -17.97
N SER A 99 -33.26 -6.94 -18.30
CA SER A 99 -34.36 -6.05 -18.72
C SER A 99 -34.78 -5.09 -17.60
N MET A 100 -34.69 -5.51 -16.34
CA MET A 100 -34.97 -4.64 -15.20
C MET A 100 -33.89 -3.57 -15.05
N ALA A 101 -32.61 -3.93 -15.13
CA ALA A 101 -31.50 -2.98 -15.04
C ALA A 101 -31.61 -1.87 -16.10
N GLU A 102 -31.93 -2.21 -17.35
CA GLU A 102 -32.09 -1.24 -18.44
C GLU A 102 -33.25 -0.24 -18.23
N ALA A 103 -34.29 -0.65 -17.49
CA ALA A 103 -35.48 0.17 -17.26
C ALA A 103 -35.44 0.93 -15.92
N GLU A 104 -34.58 0.53 -15.00
CA GLU A 104 -34.51 1.07 -13.64
C GLU A 104 -33.87 2.47 -13.63
N LYS A 105 -34.46 3.36 -12.84
CA LYS A 105 -34.03 4.75 -12.69
C LYS A 105 -33.60 5.08 -11.28
N ASP A 106 -34.03 4.27 -10.31
CA ASP A 106 -33.63 4.42 -8.93
C ASP A 106 -32.24 3.80 -8.71
N PRO A 107 -31.22 4.58 -8.28
CA PRO A 107 -29.85 4.07 -8.15
C PRO A 107 -29.72 2.94 -7.12
N ASP A 108 -30.45 3.01 -6.01
CA ASP A 108 -30.38 1.99 -4.95
C ASP A 108 -30.92 0.65 -5.46
N ARG A 109 -32.06 0.68 -6.16
CA ARG A 109 -32.63 -0.52 -6.81
C ARG A 109 -31.74 -1.04 -7.94
N LEU A 110 -31.19 -0.16 -8.76
CA LEU A 110 -30.28 -0.54 -9.83
C LEU A 110 -29.04 -1.25 -9.26
N MET A 111 -28.50 -0.76 -8.15
CA MET A 111 -27.36 -1.37 -7.47
C MET A 111 -27.65 -2.80 -6.99
N GLU A 112 -28.85 -3.06 -6.45
CA GLU A 112 -29.28 -4.42 -6.08
C GLU A 112 -29.30 -5.35 -7.29
N ILE A 113 -29.85 -4.88 -8.43
CA ILE A 113 -29.92 -5.66 -9.67
C ILE A 113 -28.53 -5.95 -10.23
N ILE A 114 -27.66 -4.93 -10.32
CA ILE A 114 -26.29 -5.06 -10.82
C ILE A 114 -25.48 -6.01 -9.93
N THR A 115 -25.58 -5.87 -8.60
CA THR A 115 -24.90 -6.75 -7.65
C THR A 115 -25.38 -8.19 -7.80
N SER A 116 -26.67 -8.41 -7.97
CA SER A 116 -27.21 -9.76 -8.21
C SER A 116 -26.76 -10.36 -9.54
N LEU A 117 -26.79 -9.58 -10.63
CA LEU A 117 -26.24 -10.02 -11.93
C LEU A 117 -24.75 -10.38 -11.82
N ALA A 118 -23.96 -9.57 -11.11
CA ALA A 118 -22.54 -9.81 -10.90
C ALA A 118 -22.30 -11.11 -10.10
N ARG A 119 -23.10 -11.35 -9.06
CA ARG A 119 -23.04 -12.59 -8.26
C ARG A 119 -23.44 -13.84 -9.04
N ILE A 120 -24.38 -13.73 -9.99
CA ILE A 120 -24.71 -14.84 -10.90
C ILE A 120 -23.52 -15.17 -11.80
N GLY A 121 -22.79 -14.15 -12.26
CA GLY A 121 -21.57 -14.34 -13.07
C GLY A 121 -21.86 -14.95 -14.44
N ASP A 122 -23.01 -14.64 -15.05
CA ASP A 122 -23.32 -15.10 -16.41
C ASP A 122 -22.81 -14.10 -17.46
N PRO A 123 -21.99 -14.53 -18.45
CA PRO A 123 -21.49 -13.66 -19.52
C PRO A 123 -22.59 -12.99 -20.36
N ALA A 124 -23.83 -13.50 -20.34
CA ALA A 124 -24.95 -12.83 -21.00
C ALA A 124 -25.21 -11.41 -20.45
N ALA A 125 -24.83 -11.13 -19.20
CA ALA A 125 -25.00 -9.82 -18.56
C ALA A 125 -23.93 -8.78 -18.95
N LEU A 126 -22.87 -9.16 -19.68
CA LEU A 126 -21.79 -8.25 -20.08
C LEU A 126 -22.29 -6.95 -20.75
N PRO A 127 -23.26 -6.97 -21.70
CA PRO A 127 -23.74 -5.73 -22.32
C PRO A 127 -24.35 -4.73 -21.32
N VAL A 128 -25.01 -5.23 -20.27
CA VAL A 128 -25.60 -4.39 -19.23
C VAL A 128 -24.51 -3.70 -18.43
N PHE A 129 -23.51 -4.45 -17.92
CA PHE A 129 -22.41 -3.84 -17.16
C PHE A 129 -21.64 -2.80 -17.98
N ARG A 130 -21.37 -3.09 -19.26
CA ARG A 130 -20.71 -2.14 -20.18
C ARG A 130 -21.51 -0.84 -20.32
N SER A 131 -22.84 -0.93 -20.41
CA SER A 131 -23.71 0.25 -20.57
C SER A 131 -23.70 1.19 -19.36
N PHE A 132 -23.30 0.71 -18.18
CA PHE A 132 -23.26 1.47 -16.94
C PHE A 132 -21.85 1.92 -16.52
N LEU A 133 -20.83 1.71 -17.36
CA LEU A 133 -19.46 2.18 -17.09
C LEU A 133 -19.34 3.71 -17.02
N ASP A 134 -20.29 4.44 -17.61
CA ASP A 134 -20.33 5.91 -17.62
C ASP A 134 -21.50 6.46 -16.77
N HIS A 135 -22.03 5.67 -15.84
CA HIS A 135 -23.16 6.08 -14.98
C HIS A 135 -22.76 7.21 -14.00
N ASP A 136 -23.67 8.11 -13.64
CA ASP A 136 -23.35 9.26 -12.76
C ASP A 136 -22.96 8.85 -11.33
N ASP A 137 -23.38 7.66 -10.88
CA ASP A 137 -23.07 7.10 -9.56
C ASP A 137 -21.78 6.25 -9.59
N PRO A 138 -20.73 6.63 -8.83
CA PRO A 138 -19.46 5.91 -8.81
C PRO A 138 -19.54 4.51 -8.20
N PHE A 139 -20.53 4.22 -7.34
CA PHE A 139 -20.72 2.89 -6.77
C PHE A 139 -21.26 1.91 -7.82
N ILE A 140 -22.19 2.36 -8.68
CA ILE A 140 -22.71 1.56 -9.79
C ILE A 140 -21.59 1.32 -10.82
N GLN A 141 -20.82 2.34 -11.16
CA GLN A 141 -19.64 2.19 -12.04
C GLN A 141 -18.67 1.16 -11.47
N SER A 142 -18.30 1.30 -10.19
CA SER A 142 -17.42 0.36 -9.48
C SER A 142 -17.92 -1.08 -9.53
N ALA A 143 -19.22 -1.31 -9.26
CA ALA A 143 -19.81 -2.64 -9.31
C ALA A 143 -19.75 -3.24 -10.73
N CYS A 144 -19.99 -2.43 -11.76
CA CYS A 144 -19.88 -2.86 -13.15
C CYS A 144 -18.44 -3.17 -13.56
N ILE A 145 -17.46 -2.34 -13.17
CA ILE A 145 -16.03 -2.58 -13.42
C ILE A 145 -15.61 -3.93 -12.81
N GLU A 146 -15.98 -4.17 -11.54
CA GLU A 146 -15.66 -5.42 -10.85
C GLU A 146 -16.32 -6.65 -11.49
N ALA A 147 -17.58 -6.53 -11.91
CA ALA A 147 -18.29 -7.60 -12.61
C ALA A 147 -17.64 -7.94 -13.95
N LEU A 148 -17.27 -6.93 -14.73
CA LEU A 148 -16.58 -7.08 -16.03
C LEU A 148 -15.18 -7.69 -15.86
N GLY A 149 -14.44 -7.26 -14.83
CA GLY A 149 -13.15 -7.85 -14.48
C GLY A 149 -13.25 -9.31 -14.07
N SER A 150 -14.23 -9.64 -13.22
CA SER A 150 -14.50 -11.02 -12.77
C SER A 150 -14.88 -11.95 -13.93
N LEU A 151 -15.54 -11.40 -14.96
CA LEU A 151 -15.93 -12.12 -16.17
C LEU A 151 -14.86 -12.07 -17.29
N LEU A 152 -13.71 -11.42 -17.04
CA LEU A 152 -12.61 -11.24 -17.98
C LEU A 152 -13.06 -10.65 -19.32
N ASP A 153 -13.82 -9.55 -19.26
CA ASP A 153 -14.34 -8.88 -20.44
C ASP A 153 -13.31 -8.02 -21.20
N GLU A 154 -12.67 -8.60 -22.22
CA GLU A 154 -11.64 -7.92 -23.00
C GLU A 154 -12.15 -6.68 -23.76
N GLU A 155 -13.45 -6.64 -24.13
CA GLU A 155 -14.04 -5.49 -24.84
C GLU A 155 -14.04 -4.21 -23.98
N SER A 156 -13.99 -4.35 -22.66
CA SER A 156 -14.00 -3.22 -21.72
C SER A 156 -12.60 -2.69 -21.38
N ILE A 157 -11.52 -3.40 -21.75
CA ILE A 157 -10.13 -3.00 -21.47
C ILE A 157 -9.84 -1.56 -21.92
N PRO A 158 -10.19 -1.12 -23.14
CA PRO A 158 -9.93 0.26 -23.57
C PRO A 158 -10.60 1.31 -22.67
N ARG A 159 -11.78 1.01 -22.11
CA ARG A 159 -12.47 1.93 -21.22
C ARG A 159 -11.78 2.01 -19.85
N PHE A 160 -11.33 0.88 -19.30
CA PHE A 160 -10.55 0.87 -18.05
C PHE A 160 -9.23 1.64 -18.19
N LYS A 161 -8.53 1.48 -19.32
CA LYS A 161 -7.32 2.27 -19.62
C LYS A 161 -7.65 3.77 -19.64
N ALA A 162 -8.72 4.17 -20.33
CA ALA A 162 -9.16 5.56 -20.38
C ALA A 162 -9.52 6.14 -19.00
N MET A 163 -10.15 5.37 -18.11
CA MET A 163 -10.45 5.81 -16.74
C MET A 163 -9.19 6.21 -15.97
N ILE A 164 -8.12 5.41 -16.10
CA ILE A 164 -6.83 5.70 -15.45
C ILE A 164 -6.21 6.96 -16.07
N GLU A 165 -6.22 7.10 -17.40
CA GLU A 165 -5.67 8.28 -18.09
C GLU A 165 -6.42 9.57 -17.76
N ASP A 166 -7.76 9.51 -17.66
CA ASP A 166 -8.60 10.65 -17.30
C ASP A 166 -8.27 11.19 -15.89
N SER A 167 -7.74 10.33 -15.01
CA SER A 167 -7.29 10.71 -13.66
C SER A 167 -5.96 11.50 -13.66
N GLU A 168 -5.28 11.63 -14.81
CA GLU A 168 -4.12 12.51 -15.00
C GLU A 168 -4.48 13.95 -15.38
N ALA A 169 -5.77 14.26 -15.53
CA ALA A 169 -6.24 15.58 -15.89
C ALA A 169 -5.89 16.61 -14.79
N PRO A 170 -5.49 17.86 -15.15
CA PRO A 170 -5.05 18.88 -14.19
C PRO A 170 -6.09 19.24 -13.11
N ASP A 171 -7.37 18.97 -13.34
CA ASP A 171 -8.48 19.23 -12.44
C ASP A 171 -8.90 18.01 -11.61
N ARG A 172 -8.28 16.84 -11.83
CA ARG A 172 -8.67 15.56 -11.21
C ARG A 172 -7.55 14.80 -10.50
N PHE A 173 -6.28 15.13 -10.79
CA PHE A 173 -5.14 14.35 -10.27
C PHE A 173 -4.92 14.47 -8.74
N GLU A 174 -5.63 15.36 -8.04
CA GLU A 174 -5.52 15.55 -6.59
C GLU A 174 -6.27 14.47 -5.79
N VAL A 175 -7.23 13.76 -6.40
CA VAL A 175 -8.05 12.75 -5.71
C VAL A 175 -8.08 11.47 -6.55
N CYS A 176 -7.67 10.35 -5.95
CA CYS A 176 -7.89 9.04 -6.55
C CYS A 176 -9.35 8.62 -6.32
N ASP A 177 -10.14 8.59 -7.39
CA ASP A 177 -11.52 8.12 -7.31
C ASP A 177 -11.62 6.59 -7.24
N LEU A 178 -12.76 6.10 -6.75
CA LEU A 178 -13.03 4.67 -6.61
C LEU A 178 -12.90 3.93 -7.94
N THR A 179 -13.26 4.58 -9.04
CA THR A 179 -13.22 4.02 -10.39
C THR A 179 -11.82 3.79 -10.91
N SER A 180 -10.89 4.71 -10.64
CA SER A 180 -9.47 4.58 -11.01
C SER A 180 -8.85 3.41 -10.28
N TRP A 181 -9.12 3.28 -8.97
CA TRP A 181 -8.68 2.13 -8.18
C TRP A 181 -9.20 0.81 -8.75
N LYS A 182 -10.53 0.71 -8.99
CA LYS A 182 -11.15 -0.49 -9.56
C LYS A 182 -10.64 -0.82 -10.96
N ALA A 183 -10.39 0.18 -11.80
CA ALA A 183 -9.86 -0.01 -13.14
C ALA A 183 -8.43 -0.59 -13.10
N VAL A 184 -7.57 -0.08 -12.22
CA VAL A 184 -6.20 -0.63 -12.04
C VAL A 184 -6.25 -2.08 -11.57
N ASP A 185 -7.03 -2.36 -10.52
CA ASP A 185 -7.18 -3.72 -9.97
C ASP A 185 -7.72 -4.70 -11.03
N THR A 186 -8.72 -4.26 -11.79
CA THR A 186 -9.32 -5.03 -12.88
C THR A 186 -8.30 -5.33 -13.99
N LEU A 187 -7.56 -4.32 -14.48
CA LEU A 187 -6.54 -4.50 -15.52
C LEU A 187 -5.42 -5.45 -15.07
N ALA A 188 -5.01 -5.37 -13.80
CA ALA A 188 -4.04 -6.28 -13.22
C ALA A 188 -4.59 -7.72 -13.14
N GLY A 189 -5.88 -7.88 -12.83
CA GLY A 189 -6.59 -9.16 -12.80
C GLY A 189 -6.60 -9.90 -14.14
N PHE A 190 -6.63 -9.20 -15.28
CA PHE A 190 -6.54 -9.82 -16.61
C PHE A 190 -5.22 -10.56 -16.85
N ARG A 191 -4.12 -10.13 -16.21
CA ARG A 191 -2.78 -10.77 -16.33
C ARG A 191 -2.33 -11.00 -17.78
N THR A 192 -2.57 -10.03 -18.66
CA THR A 192 -2.10 -10.07 -20.06
C THR A 192 -0.94 -9.10 -20.28
N GLU A 193 -0.14 -9.34 -21.32
CA GLU A 193 0.97 -8.44 -21.68
C GLU A 193 0.47 -7.01 -21.99
N ASP A 194 -0.70 -6.88 -22.62
CA ASP A 194 -1.30 -5.58 -22.96
C ASP A 194 -1.80 -4.80 -21.73
N THR A 195 -2.43 -5.47 -20.77
CA THR A 195 -2.95 -4.81 -19.57
C THR A 195 -1.85 -4.50 -18.56
N VAL A 196 -0.94 -5.45 -18.33
CA VAL A 196 0.21 -5.25 -17.45
C VAL A 196 1.18 -4.24 -18.06
N GLY A 197 1.44 -4.31 -19.36
CA GLY A 197 2.29 -3.34 -20.06
C GLY A 197 1.79 -1.91 -19.92
N PHE A 198 0.48 -1.69 -20.05
CA PHE A 198 -0.13 -0.39 -19.80
C PHE A 198 0.07 0.09 -18.35
N LEU A 199 -0.10 -0.79 -17.35
CA LEU A 199 0.14 -0.43 -15.95
C LEU A 199 1.61 -0.06 -15.71
N VAL A 200 2.55 -0.78 -16.33
CA VAL A 200 3.99 -0.45 -16.29
C VAL A 200 4.25 0.94 -16.89
N GLU A 201 3.65 1.25 -18.04
CA GLU A 201 3.74 2.59 -18.65
C GLU A 201 3.23 3.68 -17.72
N LYS A 202 2.20 3.39 -16.92
CA LYS A 202 1.60 4.32 -15.96
C LYS A 202 2.25 4.34 -14.57
N LEU A 203 3.41 3.71 -14.35
CA LEU A 203 4.14 3.81 -13.08
C LEU A 203 4.53 5.25 -12.68
N HIS A 204 4.69 6.14 -13.67
CA HIS A 204 5.00 7.56 -13.47
C HIS A 204 3.75 8.46 -13.47
N HIS A 205 2.58 7.89 -13.19
CA HIS A 205 1.30 8.60 -13.16
C HIS A 205 1.37 9.89 -12.33
N LYS A 206 0.67 10.96 -12.74
CA LYS A 206 0.73 12.25 -12.02
C LYS A 206 0.19 12.18 -10.60
N ASN A 207 -0.94 11.47 -10.42
CA ASN A 207 -1.56 11.25 -9.12
C ASN A 207 -0.73 10.23 -8.29
N PRO A 208 -0.21 10.59 -7.10
CA PRO A 208 0.59 9.73 -6.23
C PRO A 208 -0.15 8.48 -5.75
N MET A 209 -1.40 8.62 -5.29
CA MET A 209 -2.25 7.49 -4.92
C MET A 209 -2.37 6.47 -6.04
N VAL A 210 -2.59 6.94 -7.28
CA VAL A 210 -2.70 6.04 -8.44
C VAL A 210 -1.37 5.33 -8.72
N ARG A 211 -0.21 6.02 -8.59
CA ARG A 211 1.11 5.36 -8.69
C ARG A 211 1.25 4.22 -7.68
N ARG A 212 0.78 4.44 -6.44
CA ARG A 212 0.79 3.42 -5.37
C ARG A 212 -0.04 2.21 -5.76
N ILE A 213 -1.29 2.44 -6.16
CA ILE A 213 -2.22 1.37 -6.51
C ILE A 213 -1.69 0.57 -7.71
N ILE A 214 -1.11 1.24 -8.71
CA ILE A 214 -0.45 0.59 -9.85
C ILE A 214 0.73 -0.25 -9.37
N THR A 215 1.56 0.28 -8.48
CA THR A 215 2.70 -0.44 -7.90
C THR A 215 2.24 -1.69 -7.16
N ASP A 216 1.26 -1.56 -6.25
CA ASP A 216 0.68 -2.66 -5.48
C ASP A 216 0.08 -3.73 -6.39
N ALA A 217 -0.63 -3.30 -7.44
CA ALA A 217 -1.22 -4.19 -8.43
C ALA A 217 -0.15 -4.96 -9.22
N LEU A 218 0.92 -4.30 -9.68
CA LEU A 218 2.02 -4.96 -10.39
C LEU A 218 2.79 -5.93 -9.50
N VAL A 219 2.98 -5.60 -8.21
CA VAL A 219 3.58 -6.50 -7.22
C VAL A 219 2.68 -7.73 -7.00
N SER A 220 1.37 -7.55 -6.89
CA SER A 220 0.38 -8.64 -6.79
C SER A 220 0.31 -9.53 -8.05
N VAL A 221 0.55 -8.95 -9.23
CA VAL A 221 0.70 -9.74 -10.47
C VAL A 221 1.96 -10.60 -10.41
N GLY A 222 3.07 -10.05 -9.90
CA GLY A 222 4.29 -10.80 -9.57
C GLY A 222 5.26 -10.98 -10.75
N PRO A 223 5.97 -12.13 -10.86
CA PRO A 223 7.09 -12.32 -11.81
C PRO A 223 6.76 -12.11 -13.28
N MET A 224 5.48 -12.23 -13.68
CA MET A 224 5.02 -11.94 -15.05
C MET A 224 5.35 -10.52 -15.50
N CYS A 225 5.40 -9.56 -14.56
CA CYS A 225 5.73 -8.17 -14.84
C CYS A 225 7.22 -7.96 -15.18
N ALA A 226 8.11 -8.87 -14.76
CA ALA A 226 9.55 -8.63 -14.79
C ALA A 226 10.11 -8.31 -16.20
N PRO A 227 9.74 -9.03 -17.28
CA PRO A 227 10.21 -8.69 -18.63
C PRO A 227 9.75 -7.29 -19.08
N LEU A 228 8.53 -6.89 -18.74
CA LEU A 228 7.95 -5.60 -19.12
C LEU A 228 8.59 -4.44 -18.34
N LEU A 229 8.77 -4.62 -17.02
CA LEU A 229 9.47 -3.67 -16.16
C LEU A 229 10.93 -3.48 -16.58
N LEU A 230 11.61 -4.55 -16.99
CA LEU A 230 12.98 -4.49 -17.49
C LEU A 230 13.06 -3.76 -18.84
N ASP A 231 12.14 -4.02 -19.77
CA ASP A 231 12.10 -3.29 -21.05
C ASP A 231 11.83 -1.79 -20.83
N ALA A 232 10.89 -1.46 -19.93
CA ALA A 232 10.59 -0.09 -19.53
C ALA A 232 11.77 0.59 -18.81
N PHE A 233 12.51 -0.16 -17.98
CA PHE A 233 13.76 0.30 -17.37
C PHE A 233 14.80 0.67 -18.43
N GLU A 234 15.02 -0.21 -19.42
CA GLU A 234 16.03 0.01 -20.46
C GLU A 234 15.74 1.25 -21.33
N ARG A 235 14.47 1.45 -21.69
CA ARG A 235 14.03 2.55 -22.58
C ARG A 235 13.76 3.85 -21.85
N GLY A 236 13.55 3.79 -20.53
CA GLY A 236 13.16 4.92 -19.69
C GLY A 236 14.28 5.91 -19.37
N ASN A 237 13.88 7.06 -18.83
CA ASN A 237 14.76 8.04 -18.20
C ASN A 237 15.13 7.61 -16.75
N ALA A 238 15.89 8.45 -16.03
CA ALA A 238 16.34 8.13 -14.67
C ALA A 238 15.18 7.86 -13.68
N ASP A 239 14.12 8.65 -13.73
CA ASP A 239 12.95 8.48 -12.85
C ASP A 239 12.22 7.17 -13.16
N SER A 240 11.97 6.90 -14.45
CA SER A 240 11.37 5.64 -14.91
C SER A 240 12.21 4.43 -14.49
N ARG A 241 13.54 4.51 -14.62
CA ARG A 241 14.45 3.45 -14.18
C ARG A 241 14.36 3.21 -12.67
N THR A 242 14.36 4.29 -11.88
CA THR A 242 14.22 4.23 -10.43
C THR A 242 12.92 3.52 -10.03
N LEU A 243 11.78 3.93 -10.61
CA LEU A 243 10.47 3.32 -10.33
C LEU A 243 10.44 1.83 -10.72
N ASN A 244 10.88 1.49 -11.93
CA ASN A 244 10.89 0.10 -12.39
C ASN A 244 11.80 -0.80 -11.55
N ALA A 245 12.99 -0.32 -11.14
CA ALA A 245 13.87 -1.06 -10.24
C ALA A 245 13.21 -1.31 -8.86
N ASN A 246 12.56 -0.29 -8.29
CA ASN A 246 11.85 -0.44 -7.02
C ASN A 246 10.75 -1.50 -7.10
N VAL A 247 9.91 -1.47 -8.16
CA VAL A 247 8.85 -2.45 -8.38
C VAL A 247 9.42 -3.86 -8.56
N LEU A 248 10.50 -4.02 -9.33
CA LEU A 248 11.21 -5.31 -9.45
C LEU A 248 11.72 -5.82 -8.10
N GLY A 249 12.24 -4.92 -7.26
CA GLY A 249 12.65 -5.21 -5.88
C GLY A 249 11.50 -5.68 -5.00
N PHE A 250 10.35 -5.01 -5.06
CA PHE A 250 9.13 -5.38 -4.33
C PHE A 250 8.53 -6.71 -4.79
N ILE A 251 8.59 -7.02 -6.10
CA ILE A 251 8.18 -8.31 -6.65
C ILE A 251 9.04 -9.45 -6.09
N GLY A 252 10.33 -9.21 -5.85
CA GLY A 252 11.20 -10.19 -5.20
C GLY A 252 11.64 -11.36 -6.10
N ASP A 253 11.49 -11.27 -7.43
CA ASP A 253 11.77 -12.38 -8.34
C ASP A 253 13.20 -12.39 -8.89
N ARG A 254 13.74 -13.61 -9.07
CA ARG A 254 15.09 -13.84 -9.58
C ARG A 254 15.33 -13.23 -10.97
N SER A 255 14.34 -13.29 -11.86
CA SER A 255 14.45 -12.75 -13.21
C SER A 255 14.64 -11.23 -13.22
N GLY A 256 13.98 -10.54 -12.28
CA GLY A 256 14.15 -9.11 -12.05
C GLY A 256 15.58 -8.77 -11.64
N ALA A 257 16.13 -9.46 -10.63
CA ALA A 257 17.51 -9.24 -10.19
C ALA A 257 18.53 -9.54 -11.30
N ASP A 258 18.41 -10.68 -11.99
CA ASP A 258 19.31 -11.03 -13.09
C ASP A 258 19.26 -10.01 -14.23
N GLY A 259 18.07 -9.47 -14.53
CA GLY A 259 17.89 -8.40 -15.51
C GLY A 259 18.48 -7.06 -15.07
N LEU A 260 18.30 -6.67 -13.81
CA LEU A 260 18.88 -5.46 -13.24
C LEU A 260 20.41 -5.50 -13.25
N VAL A 261 21.02 -6.63 -12.89
CA VAL A 261 22.48 -6.82 -12.99
C VAL A 261 22.94 -6.67 -14.44
N ALA A 262 22.24 -7.31 -15.40
CA ALA A 262 22.59 -7.17 -16.82
C ALA A 262 22.41 -5.74 -17.35
N ALA A 263 21.45 -4.98 -16.84
CA ALA A 263 21.27 -3.57 -17.17
C ALA A 263 22.38 -2.70 -16.57
N PHE A 264 22.79 -3.00 -15.34
CA PHE A 264 23.91 -2.36 -14.66
C PHE A 264 25.22 -2.57 -15.42
N ASP A 265 25.53 -3.80 -15.84
CA ASP A 265 26.71 -4.15 -16.65
C ASP A 265 26.76 -3.42 -18.01
N ARG A 266 25.58 -3.04 -18.54
CA ARG A 266 25.45 -2.27 -19.79
C ARG A 266 25.58 -0.76 -19.59
N GLY A 267 25.77 -0.27 -18.37
CA GLY A 267 25.86 1.15 -18.07
C GLY A 267 24.51 1.87 -18.04
N LEU A 268 23.40 1.16 -17.82
CA LEU A 268 22.07 1.78 -17.74
C LEU A 268 21.77 2.41 -16.36
N ALA A 269 22.63 2.17 -15.38
CA ALA A 269 22.57 2.73 -14.04
C ALA A 269 23.78 3.65 -13.77
N GLU A 270 24.01 4.67 -14.60
CA GLU A 270 25.04 5.69 -14.31
C GLU A 270 24.54 6.71 -13.28
N ASP A 271 23.25 7.04 -13.32
CA ASP A 271 22.61 7.96 -12.39
C ASP A 271 22.59 7.42 -10.94
N GLU A 272 22.90 8.28 -9.97
CA GLU A 272 23.00 7.91 -8.55
C GLU A 272 21.67 7.45 -7.96
N ASN A 273 20.54 8.02 -8.40
CA ASN A 273 19.23 7.60 -7.91
C ASN A 273 18.91 6.20 -8.41
N VAL A 274 19.18 5.95 -9.70
CA VAL A 274 19.01 4.65 -10.33
C VAL A 274 19.88 3.58 -9.67
N ARG A 275 21.18 3.86 -9.43
CA ARG A 275 22.10 2.87 -8.82
C ARG A 275 21.62 2.38 -7.46
N TYR A 276 21.22 3.28 -6.59
CA TYR A 276 20.68 2.90 -5.29
C TYR A 276 19.38 2.13 -5.39
N ALA A 277 18.46 2.51 -6.28
CA ALA A 277 17.22 1.75 -6.47
C ALA A 277 17.54 0.32 -6.93
N VAL A 278 18.54 0.17 -7.80
CA VAL A 278 19.08 -1.15 -8.18
C VAL A 278 19.69 -1.88 -6.98
N TYR A 279 20.55 -1.25 -6.18
CA TYR A 279 21.15 -1.88 -5.01
C TYR A 279 20.11 -2.31 -3.97
N GLU A 280 19.13 -1.46 -3.65
CA GLU A 280 17.99 -1.78 -2.79
C GLU A 280 17.21 -2.98 -3.33
N ALA A 281 16.86 -2.97 -4.62
CA ALA A 281 16.15 -4.07 -5.26
C ALA A 281 16.94 -5.38 -5.19
N LEU A 282 18.23 -5.35 -5.51
CA LEU A 282 19.10 -6.53 -5.44
C LEU A 282 19.25 -7.06 -4.00
N GLY A 283 19.34 -6.16 -3.03
CA GLY A 283 19.38 -6.51 -1.60
C GLY A 283 18.09 -7.15 -1.11
N ARG A 284 16.94 -6.66 -1.55
CA ARG A 284 15.62 -7.24 -1.24
C ARG A 284 15.45 -8.63 -1.87
N ILE A 285 15.85 -8.80 -3.13
CA ILE A 285 15.67 -10.07 -3.86
C ILE A 285 16.70 -11.14 -3.41
N GLY A 286 17.96 -10.76 -3.20
CA GLY A 286 18.98 -11.66 -2.62
C GLY A 286 19.50 -12.77 -3.54
N THR A 287 19.57 -12.57 -4.86
CA THR A 287 20.18 -13.58 -5.75
C THR A 287 21.71 -13.57 -5.63
N MET A 288 22.36 -14.71 -5.90
CA MET A 288 23.83 -14.77 -5.87
C MET A 288 24.50 -13.75 -6.81
N LYS A 289 23.93 -13.52 -8.01
CA LYS A 289 24.43 -12.49 -8.93
C LYS A 289 24.22 -11.09 -8.38
N GLY A 290 23.05 -10.83 -7.77
CA GLY A 290 22.78 -9.56 -7.10
C GLY A 290 23.73 -9.29 -5.94
N ILE A 291 24.01 -10.30 -5.12
CA ILE A 291 24.99 -10.20 -4.01
C ILE A 291 26.39 -9.91 -4.55
N ILE A 292 26.82 -10.54 -5.65
CA ILE A 292 28.11 -10.22 -6.29
C ILE A 292 28.12 -8.75 -6.75
N CYS A 293 27.05 -8.30 -7.40
CA CYS A 293 26.92 -6.89 -7.82
C CYS A 293 26.96 -5.92 -6.63
N LEU A 294 26.36 -6.27 -5.50
CA LEU A 294 26.45 -5.50 -4.25
C LEU A 294 27.87 -5.50 -3.69
N VAL A 295 28.57 -6.65 -3.69
CA VAL A 295 29.97 -6.72 -3.26
C VAL A 295 30.86 -5.84 -4.14
N ASP A 296 30.63 -5.79 -5.45
CA ASP A 296 31.34 -4.88 -6.35
C ASP A 296 31.00 -3.40 -6.03
N GLY A 297 29.75 -3.14 -5.62
CA GLY A 297 29.28 -1.84 -5.11
C GLY A 297 29.97 -1.35 -3.84
N LEU A 298 30.75 -2.17 -3.12
CA LEU A 298 31.60 -1.70 -2.01
C LEU A 298 32.71 -0.74 -2.45
N ALA A 299 32.94 -0.62 -3.76
CA ALA A 299 33.83 0.37 -4.37
C ALA A 299 33.18 1.75 -4.57
N GLU A 300 31.87 1.90 -4.32
CA GLU A 300 31.17 3.16 -4.46
C GLU A 300 31.79 4.26 -3.61
N THR A 301 31.70 5.49 -4.11
CA THR A 301 32.28 6.64 -3.42
C THR A 301 31.30 7.50 -2.66
N ASP A 302 30.05 7.46 -3.10
CA ASP A 302 28.94 8.13 -2.43
C ASP A 302 28.50 7.33 -1.19
N GLU A 303 28.25 8.06 -0.10
CA GLU A 303 27.92 7.47 1.20
C GLU A 303 26.55 6.77 1.18
N LEU A 304 25.57 7.32 0.45
CA LEU A 304 24.22 6.78 0.40
C LEU A 304 24.16 5.54 -0.49
N LEU A 305 24.91 5.51 -1.60
CA LEU A 305 25.10 4.30 -2.40
C LEU A 305 25.74 3.19 -1.58
N LEU A 306 26.78 3.51 -0.79
CA LEU A 306 27.40 2.55 0.11
C LEU A 306 26.43 2.05 1.20
N MET A 307 25.59 2.92 1.77
CA MET A 307 24.53 2.48 2.69
C MET A 307 23.53 1.55 1.99
N ALA A 308 23.14 1.88 0.76
CA ALA A 308 22.45 1.02 -0.22
C ALA A 308 23.00 -0.41 -0.24
N VAL A 309 24.27 -0.48 -0.59
CA VAL A 309 25.02 -1.71 -0.74
C VAL A 309 25.10 -2.48 0.57
N ILE A 310 25.50 -1.82 1.67
CA ILE A 310 25.68 -2.47 2.96
C ILE A 310 24.33 -2.96 3.52
N GLY A 311 23.27 -2.15 3.45
CA GLY A 311 21.93 -2.54 3.87
C GLY A 311 21.39 -3.73 3.06
N GLY A 312 21.68 -3.77 1.75
CA GLY A 312 21.38 -4.93 0.92
C GLY A 312 22.16 -6.18 1.34
N LEU A 313 23.45 -6.05 1.63
CA LEU A 313 24.33 -7.15 2.04
C LEU A 313 24.04 -7.69 3.45
N GLU A 314 23.55 -6.84 4.36
CA GLU A 314 23.21 -7.18 5.75
C GLU A 314 22.25 -8.37 5.85
N LYS A 315 21.29 -8.47 4.92
CA LYS A 315 20.32 -9.59 4.87
C LYS A 315 20.93 -10.90 4.37
N HIS A 316 22.14 -10.86 3.79
CA HIS A 316 22.76 -11.97 3.05
C HIS A 316 24.20 -12.25 3.51
N VAL A 317 24.49 -11.99 4.79
CA VAL A 317 25.82 -12.16 5.39
C VAL A 317 26.36 -13.58 5.14
N ASN A 318 27.55 -13.66 4.54
CA ASN A 318 28.24 -14.91 4.29
C ASN A 318 29.77 -14.78 4.45
N PRO A 319 30.51 -15.87 4.70
CA PRO A 319 31.95 -15.81 4.98
C PRO A 319 32.81 -15.18 3.88
N GLY A 320 32.42 -15.33 2.62
CA GLY A 320 33.16 -14.75 1.48
C GLY A 320 33.05 -13.23 1.45
N MET A 321 31.84 -12.72 1.69
CA MET A 321 31.56 -11.29 1.83
C MET A 321 32.30 -10.69 3.02
N ILE A 322 32.22 -11.33 4.20
CA ILE A 322 32.94 -10.88 5.40
C ILE A 322 34.46 -10.87 5.17
N SER A 323 35.01 -11.87 4.49
CA SER A 323 36.44 -11.88 4.12
C SER A 323 36.81 -10.70 3.21
N THR A 324 35.91 -10.30 2.31
CA THR A 324 36.13 -9.17 1.41
C THR A 324 36.08 -7.85 2.17
N LEU A 325 35.04 -7.63 2.98
CA LEU A 325 34.92 -6.45 3.86
C LEU A 325 36.09 -6.33 4.82
N THR A 326 36.52 -7.44 5.44
CA THR A 326 37.69 -7.47 6.33
C THR A 326 38.94 -6.94 5.62
N LYS A 327 39.18 -7.38 4.37
CA LYS A 327 40.35 -6.92 3.59
C LYS A 327 40.27 -5.44 3.23
N LEU A 328 39.09 -4.95 2.84
CA LEU A 328 38.89 -3.55 2.48
C LEU A 328 39.06 -2.64 3.71
N LEU A 329 38.47 -3.02 4.84
CA LEU A 329 38.54 -2.25 6.09
C LEU A 329 39.95 -2.27 6.71
N ALA A 330 40.66 -3.40 6.64
CA ALA A 330 42.04 -3.49 7.13
C ALA A 330 43.05 -2.64 6.33
N GLY A 331 42.66 -2.16 5.14
CA GLY A 331 43.50 -1.25 4.35
C GLY A 331 43.74 0.10 5.02
N GLY A 332 42.82 0.54 5.90
CA GLY A 332 42.95 1.78 6.66
C GLY A 332 43.01 3.05 5.80
N ASP A 333 42.60 2.96 4.54
CA ASP A 333 42.55 4.07 3.59
C ASP A 333 41.21 4.83 3.67
N ASP A 334 41.03 5.79 2.78
CA ASP A 334 39.80 6.59 2.73
C ASP A 334 38.55 5.74 2.42
N GLN A 335 38.71 4.63 1.68
CA GLN A 335 37.62 3.69 1.40
C GLN A 335 37.23 2.92 2.67
N ALA A 336 38.21 2.45 3.45
CA ALA A 336 37.96 1.82 4.74
C ALA A 336 37.17 2.76 5.67
N GLY A 337 37.54 4.04 5.74
CA GLY A 337 36.81 5.04 6.53
C GLY A 337 35.36 5.21 6.10
N ARG A 338 35.10 5.27 4.79
CA ARG A 338 33.74 5.35 4.23
C ARG A 338 32.92 4.10 4.50
N LEU A 339 33.50 2.92 4.33
CA LEU A 339 32.84 1.63 4.61
C LEU A 339 32.49 1.49 6.09
N SER A 340 33.41 1.83 7.01
CA SER A 340 33.10 1.81 8.45
C SER A 340 31.93 2.74 8.77
N LYS A 341 31.92 3.96 8.21
CA LYS A 341 30.81 4.90 8.40
C LYS A 341 29.50 4.37 7.84
N ALA A 342 29.52 3.78 6.64
CA ALA A 342 28.33 3.21 6.01
C ALA A 342 27.75 2.05 6.83
N ILE A 343 28.58 1.12 7.33
CA ILE A 343 28.15 0.01 8.21
C ILE A 343 27.42 0.50 9.45
N ILE A 344 27.96 1.54 10.09
CA ILE A 344 27.33 2.14 11.28
C ILE A 344 26.04 2.88 10.90
N ALA A 345 26.09 3.72 9.84
CA ALA A 345 24.96 4.55 9.42
C ALA A 345 23.77 3.72 8.90
N SER A 346 24.03 2.57 8.28
CA SER A 346 23.00 1.65 7.80
C SER A 346 22.50 0.66 8.86
N ARG A 347 22.95 0.79 10.12
CA ARG A 347 22.59 -0.12 11.22
C ARG A 347 22.86 -1.60 10.89
N ALA A 348 23.96 -1.88 10.18
CA ALA A 348 24.31 -3.23 9.73
C ALA A 348 24.96 -4.04 10.85
N THR A 349 24.13 -4.52 11.78
CA THR A 349 24.54 -5.15 13.03
C THR A 349 25.13 -6.55 12.85
N ALA A 350 24.61 -7.36 11.93
CA ALA A 350 25.13 -8.69 11.63
C ALA A 350 26.49 -8.61 10.91
N ILE A 351 26.65 -7.66 9.98
CA ILE A 351 27.95 -7.36 9.38
C ILE A 351 28.95 -6.90 10.44
N PHE A 352 28.55 -5.98 11.34
CA PHE A 352 29.42 -5.51 12.41
C PHE A 352 29.86 -6.63 13.33
N ASP A 353 28.93 -7.45 13.83
CA ASP A 353 29.20 -8.59 14.70
C ASP A 353 30.23 -9.55 14.07
N ALA A 354 30.01 -9.92 12.81
CA ALA A 354 30.90 -10.81 12.07
C ALA A 354 32.30 -10.21 11.80
N LEU A 355 32.41 -8.89 11.68
CA LEU A 355 33.68 -8.20 11.48
C LEU A 355 34.42 -7.91 12.79
N TYR A 356 33.71 -7.90 13.92
CA TYR A 356 34.24 -7.45 15.21
C TYR A 356 35.38 -8.34 15.74
N GLU A 357 35.40 -9.62 15.34
CA GLU A 357 36.47 -10.56 15.70
C GLU A 357 37.86 -10.11 15.22
N ASN A 358 37.94 -9.37 14.11
CA ASN A 358 39.21 -8.88 13.59
C ASN A 358 39.62 -7.59 14.31
N GLN A 359 40.80 -7.59 14.93
CA GLN A 359 41.24 -6.48 15.77
C GLN A 359 41.32 -5.15 15.01
N ASP A 360 42.04 -5.10 13.90
CA ASP A 360 42.26 -3.86 13.15
C ASP A 360 40.94 -3.30 12.58
N VAL A 361 40.06 -4.19 12.13
CA VAL A 361 38.74 -3.81 11.57
C VAL A 361 37.81 -3.28 12.66
N ALA A 362 37.74 -3.96 13.80
CA ALA A 362 36.90 -3.52 14.91
C ALA A 362 37.37 -2.17 15.49
N ASP A 363 38.66 -1.88 15.53
CA ASP A 363 39.15 -0.55 15.94
C ASP A 363 38.63 0.53 14.97
N ALA A 364 38.65 0.27 13.65
CA ALA A 364 38.09 1.19 12.65
C ALA A 364 36.57 1.35 12.76
N LEU A 365 35.83 0.27 13.06
CA LEU A 365 34.38 0.32 13.27
C LEU A 365 34.03 1.08 14.56
N MET A 366 34.77 0.87 15.65
CA MET A 366 34.59 1.58 16.91
C MET A 366 34.93 3.07 16.78
N ASP A 367 35.94 3.42 15.99
CA ASP A 367 36.26 4.81 15.65
C ASP A 367 35.13 5.48 14.87
N ALA A 368 34.49 4.77 13.93
CA ALA A 368 33.31 5.28 13.22
C ALA A 368 32.10 5.42 14.15
N LEU A 369 31.83 4.40 14.97
CA LEU A 369 30.70 4.37 15.91
C LEU A 369 30.80 5.46 16.99
N SER A 370 32.00 5.68 17.55
CA SER A 370 32.23 6.71 18.56
C SER A 370 32.08 8.15 18.03
N ARG A 371 32.21 8.34 16.70
CA ARG A 371 31.94 9.61 16.01
C ARG A 371 30.48 9.79 15.64
N SER A 372 29.67 8.74 15.70
CA SER A 372 28.22 8.85 15.50
C SER A 372 27.64 9.79 16.56
N LYS A 373 26.70 10.62 16.12
CA LYS A 373 25.92 11.48 17.02
C LYS A 373 24.50 10.97 17.20
N ASP A 374 24.15 9.86 16.55
CA ASP A 374 22.81 9.27 16.56
C ASP A 374 22.65 8.38 17.80
N PRO A 375 21.79 8.77 18.77
CA PRO A 375 21.52 8.02 20.00
C PRO A 375 21.11 6.58 19.80
N GLU A 376 20.28 6.32 18.79
CA GLU A 376 19.73 4.99 18.54
C GLU A 376 20.77 4.06 17.95
N ILE A 377 21.54 4.56 16.98
CA ILE A 377 22.67 3.80 16.44
C ILE A 377 23.61 3.42 17.58
N ILE A 378 23.99 4.36 18.45
CA ILE A 378 24.90 4.05 19.55
C ILE A 378 24.31 3.00 20.51
N GLU A 379 23.02 3.08 20.84
CA GLU A 379 22.38 2.13 21.74
C GLU A 379 22.19 0.74 21.12
N GLU A 380 21.85 0.68 19.84
CA GLU A 380 21.72 -0.56 19.08
C GLU A 380 23.06 -1.31 19.05
N PHE A 381 24.15 -0.62 18.68
CA PHE A 381 25.49 -1.23 18.68
C PHE A 381 26.01 -1.50 20.10
N ARG A 382 25.56 -0.77 21.14
CA ARG A 382 25.82 -1.16 22.55
C ARG A 382 25.19 -2.52 22.86
N SER A 383 23.96 -2.76 22.44
CA SER A 383 23.29 -4.05 22.63
C SER A 383 24.07 -5.18 21.96
N ILE A 384 24.52 -4.97 20.72
CA ILE A 384 25.35 -5.95 19.99
C ILE A 384 26.67 -6.23 20.73
N LEU A 385 27.41 -5.20 21.10
CA LEU A 385 28.66 -5.34 21.87
C LEU A 385 28.42 -6.09 23.20
N ALA A 386 27.37 -5.74 23.94
CA ALA A 386 27.01 -6.44 25.17
C ALA A 386 26.70 -7.93 24.93
N GLY A 387 26.08 -8.26 23.79
CA GLY A 387 25.83 -9.63 23.35
C GLY A 387 27.10 -10.40 23.01
N ILE A 388 28.07 -9.76 22.34
CA ILE A 388 29.40 -10.34 22.03
C ILE A 388 30.15 -10.70 23.31
N GLY A 389 30.19 -9.77 24.28
CA GLY A 389 30.86 -9.94 25.57
C GLY A 389 32.39 -10.05 25.48
N GLY A 390 33.02 -10.30 26.64
CA GLY A 390 34.48 -10.42 26.77
C GLY A 390 35.20 -9.09 27.02
N GLU A 391 36.48 -9.17 27.44
CA GLU A 391 37.24 -8.02 27.93
C GLU A 391 37.34 -6.87 26.93
N ARG A 392 37.47 -7.17 25.62
CA ARG A 392 37.53 -6.15 24.57
C ARG A 392 36.19 -5.41 24.44
N SER A 393 35.10 -6.15 24.31
CA SER A 393 33.77 -5.57 24.16
C SER A 393 33.41 -4.69 25.36
N GLU A 394 33.71 -5.14 26.58
CA GLU A 394 33.54 -4.34 27.79
C GLU A 394 34.34 -3.03 27.76
N ALA A 395 35.59 -3.07 27.27
CA ALA A 395 36.41 -1.89 27.11
C ALA A 395 35.85 -0.92 26.03
N ASP A 396 35.37 -1.45 24.91
CA ASP A 396 34.82 -0.66 23.81
C ASP A 396 33.44 -0.07 24.16
N LEU A 397 32.59 -0.80 24.89
CA LEU A 397 31.36 -0.29 25.52
C LEU A 397 31.64 0.90 26.45
N ALA A 398 32.73 0.85 27.22
CA ALA A 398 33.11 1.92 28.12
C ALA A 398 33.61 3.18 27.39
N ARG A 399 34.11 3.02 26.16
CA ARG A 399 34.57 4.14 25.29
C ARG A 399 33.44 4.84 24.56
N LEU A 400 32.35 4.13 24.27
CA LEU A 400 31.21 4.72 23.58
C LEU A 400 30.65 5.91 24.35
N PRO A 401 30.27 7.00 23.66
CA PRO A 401 29.66 8.14 24.32
C PRO A 401 28.46 7.69 25.14
N LYS A 402 28.34 8.23 26.35
CA LYS A 402 27.09 8.14 27.08
C LYS A 402 26.11 9.03 26.33
N VAL A 403 25.23 8.38 25.59
CA VAL A 403 24.12 9.04 24.94
C VAL A 403 23.28 9.66 26.04
N ALA A 404 23.29 10.99 26.13
CA ALA A 404 22.15 11.66 26.72
C ALA A 404 21.01 11.30 25.76
N SER A 405 20.07 10.48 26.21
CA SER A 405 18.80 10.33 25.50
C SER A 405 18.30 11.76 25.27
N GLY A 406 18.45 12.24 24.04
CA GLY A 406 17.63 13.33 23.58
C GLY A 406 16.24 12.75 23.68
N THR A 407 15.45 13.21 24.63
CA THR A 407 14.08 12.71 24.81
C THR A 407 13.20 13.10 23.62
N ARG A 408 13.74 13.87 22.67
CA ARG A 408 13.01 14.39 21.53
C ARG A 408 13.38 13.67 20.24
N GLN A 409 12.42 13.01 19.63
CA GLN A 409 12.54 12.26 18.38
C GLN A 409 11.90 13.06 17.23
N ALA A 410 12.44 12.94 16.03
CA ALA A 410 11.91 13.62 14.86
C ALA A 410 11.92 12.70 13.64
N LEU A 411 10.88 12.77 12.83
CA LEU A 411 10.76 11.99 11.60
C LEU A 411 10.86 12.92 10.39
N ALA A 412 11.60 12.51 9.37
CA ALA A 412 11.71 13.23 8.10
C ALA A 412 11.48 12.30 6.90
N ALA A 413 10.42 12.53 6.14
CA ALA A 413 10.14 11.81 4.89
C ALA A 413 10.48 12.69 3.68
N ASP A 414 11.35 12.24 2.78
CA ASP A 414 11.64 12.91 1.50
C ASP A 414 12.14 11.84 0.51
N ASP A 415 11.76 11.91 -0.76
CA ASP A 415 12.21 10.94 -1.77
C ASP A 415 13.60 11.30 -2.33
N SER A 416 14.02 12.55 -2.13
CA SER A 416 15.35 13.02 -2.45
C SER A 416 16.34 12.68 -1.34
N ARG A 417 17.30 11.81 -1.69
CA ARG A 417 18.40 11.41 -0.83
C ARG A 417 19.20 12.58 -0.25
N SER A 418 19.46 13.59 -1.08
CA SER A 418 20.15 14.81 -0.65
C SER A 418 19.37 15.57 0.42
N MET A 419 18.04 15.56 0.32
CA MET A 419 17.14 16.17 1.30
C MET A 419 17.06 15.35 2.59
N CYS A 420 16.95 14.02 2.52
CA CYS A 420 16.99 13.15 3.71
C CYS A 420 18.28 13.37 4.50
N ALA A 421 19.43 13.40 3.82
CA ALA A 421 20.73 13.64 4.46
C ALA A 421 20.78 15.02 5.11
N MET A 422 20.24 16.05 4.46
CA MET A 422 20.13 17.39 5.00
C MET A 422 19.18 17.45 6.22
N HIS A 423 18.00 16.83 6.15
CA HIS A 423 17.05 16.74 7.25
C HIS A 423 17.69 16.07 8.47
N ARG A 424 18.33 14.92 8.27
CA ARG A 424 19.08 14.21 9.33
C ARG A 424 20.11 15.12 9.98
N ALA A 425 20.96 15.76 9.19
CA ALA A 425 22.00 16.65 9.70
C ALA A 425 21.44 17.83 10.52
N ILE A 426 20.35 18.45 10.04
CA ILE A 426 19.67 19.57 10.72
C ILE A 426 19.05 19.11 12.04
N LEU A 427 18.31 18.00 12.04
CA LEU A 427 17.65 17.46 13.22
C LEU A 427 18.64 17.04 14.30
N THR A 428 19.74 16.37 13.92
CA THR A 428 20.82 16.03 14.86
C THR A 428 21.46 17.28 15.46
N ASP A 429 21.68 18.33 14.67
CA ASP A 429 22.25 19.59 15.16
C ASP A 429 21.33 20.30 16.17
N LEU A 430 20.01 20.14 16.03
CA LEU A 430 19.00 20.62 16.97
C LEU A 430 18.80 19.71 18.19
N GLY A 431 19.52 18.58 18.27
CA GLY A 431 19.46 17.64 19.39
C GLY A 431 18.25 16.70 19.36
N PHE A 432 17.60 16.53 18.21
CA PHE A 432 16.63 15.46 18.00
C PHE A 432 17.34 14.15 17.64
N VAL A 433 16.66 13.04 17.89
CA VAL A 433 16.98 11.75 17.28
C VAL A 433 16.26 11.65 15.93
N PRO A 434 16.97 11.68 14.79
CA PRO A 434 16.33 11.73 13.48
C PRO A 434 16.04 10.34 12.90
N PHE A 435 14.79 10.13 12.56
CA PHE A 435 14.33 9.07 11.67
C PHE A 435 14.15 9.65 10.28
N VAL A 436 14.56 8.91 9.26
CA VAL A 436 14.31 9.33 7.87
C VAL A 436 13.66 8.19 7.10
N ALA A 437 12.75 8.56 6.21
CA ALA A 437 12.02 7.65 5.34
C ALA A 437 12.12 8.17 3.89
N ALA A 438 12.16 7.26 2.92
CA ALA A 438 12.24 7.61 1.50
C ALA A 438 10.87 7.89 0.86
N ASN A 439 9.78 7.65 1.60
CA ASN A 439 8.40 7.92 1.20
C ASN A 439 7.49 7.96 2.43
N GLY A 440 6.21 8.31 2.24
CA GLY A 440 5.25 8.39 3.33
C GLY A 440 4.87 7.05 3.96
N GLU A 441 4.96 5.92 3.25
CA GLU A 441 4.60 4.60 3.80
C GLU A 441 5.65 4.14 4.79
N GLU A 442 6.93 4.19 4.42
CA GLU A 442 8.05 3.94 5.35
C GLU A 442 7.99 4.85 6.59
N ALA A 443 7.56 6.11 6.41
CA ALA A 443 7.40 7.05 7.52
C ALA A 443 6.25 6.63 8.46
N TYR A 444 5.15 6.15 7.90
CA TYR A 444 3.98 5.71 8.67
C TYR A 444 4.19 4.36 9.35
N GLU A 445 4.92 3.42 8.73
CA GLU A 445 5.32 2.15 9.35
C GLU A 445 6.02 2.38 10.69
N LEU A 446 6.95 3.34 10.75
CA LEU A 446 7.63 3.72 12.01
C LEU A 446 6.64 4.18 13.09
N ILE A 447 5.58 4.89 12.71
CA ILE A 447 4.52 5.34 13.63
C ILE A 447 3.69 4.15 14.11
N GLU A 448 3.33 3.23 13.21
CA GLU A 448 2.57 2.01 13.58
C GLU A 448 3.36 1.06 14.48
N GLU A 449 4.68 1.01 14.32
CA GLU A 449 5.58 0.28 15.22
C GLU A 449 5.68 0.89 16.63
N GLY A 450 5.02 2.03 16.86
CA GLY A 450 4.90 2.67 18.16
C GLY A 450 6.01 3.68 18.48
N GLN A 451 6.73 4.17 17.47
CA GLN A 451 7.67 5.27 17.66
C GLN A 451 6.91 6.57 17.92
N GLU A 452 7.34 7.32 18.93
CA GLU A 452 6.80 8.65 19.25
C GLU A 452 7.69 9.73 18.62
N PHE A 453 7.10 10.84 18.20
CA PHE A 453 7.84 11.93 17.57
C PHE A 453 7.38 13.28 18.12
N ASP A 454 8.29 14.24 18.21
CA ASP A 454 8.01 15.62 18.61
C ASP A 454 7.75 16.52 17.41
N VAL A 455 8.25 16.13 16.23
CA VAL A 455 8.04 16.83 14.97
C VAL A 455 8.20 15.87 13.80
N ILE A 456 7.34 16.05 12.80
CA ILE A 456 7.42 15.37 11.52
C ILE A 456 7.72 16.41 10.44
N ILE A 457 8.67 16.10 9.58
CA ILE A 457 8.99 16.85 8.37
C ILE A 457 8.64 15.93 7.21
N THR A 458 7.89 16.38 6.23
CA THR A 458 7.57 15.56 5.07
C THR A 458 7.62 16.38 3.80
N ASP A 459 8.24 15.83 2.76
CA ASP A 459 8.04 16.35 1.43
C ASP A 459 6.60 16.11 0.98
N MET A 460 6.06 17.04 0.20
CA MET A 460 4.71 16.94 -0.35
C MET A 460 4.63 15.85 -1.42
N ASN A 461 5.63 15.73 -2.27
CA ASN A 461 5.58 14.93 -3.49
C ASN A 461 6.57 13.76 -3.40
N MET A 462 6.11 12.64 -2.85
CA MET A 462 6.91 11.41 -2.75
C MET A 462 6.27 10.27 -3.58
N PRO A 463 7.04 9.25 -4.00
CA PRO A 463 6.50 8.01 -4.53
C PRO A 463 5.85 7.19 -3.40
N VAL A 464 5.08 6.15 -3.75
CA VAL A 464 4.36 5.28 -2.80
C VAL A 464 3.28 6.03 -2.02
N MET A 465 3.61 6.79 -0.98
CA MET A 465 2.66 7.66 -0.26
C MET A 465 3.21 9.07 -0.21
N ASP A 466 2.39 10.05 -0.59
CA ASP A 466 2.77 11.45 -0.59
C ASP A 466 2.68 12.07 0.82
N GLY A 467 3.19 13.29 0.99
CA GLY A 467 3.18 13.96 2.30
C GLY A 467 1.80 14.34 2.80
N MET A 468 0.83 14.56 1.92
CA MET A 468 -0.53 14.94 2.28
C MET A 468 -1.33 13.74 2.78
N GLU A 469 -1.21 12.60 2.10
CA GLU A 469 -1.73 11.31 2.54
C GLU A 469 -1.15 10.91 3.90
N LEU A 470 0.17 11.04 4.06
CA LEU A 470 0.85 10.78 5.33
C LEU A 470 0.24 11.63 6.46
N VAL A 471 0.07 12.94 6.23
CA VAL A 471 -0.57 13.84 7.22
C VAL A 471 -1.97 13.37 7.58
N VAL A 472 -2.79 13.00 6.60
CA VAL A 472 -4.17 12.52 6.86
C VAL A 472 -4.15 11.23 7.67
N LYS A 473 -3.27 10.27 7.36
CA LYS A 473 -3.10 9.03 8.15
C LYS A 473 -2.71 9.37 9.60
N ILE A 474 -1.66 10.18 9.80
CA ILE A 474 -1.18 10.59 11.12
C ILE A 474 -2.27 11.26 11.96
N ARG A 475 -3.06 12.16 11.36
CA ARG A 475 -4.13 12.87 12.08
C ARG A 475 -5.29 11.96 12.49
N ASN A 476 -5.44 10.80 11.85
CA ASN A 476 -6.41 9.76 12.24
C ASN A 476 -5.82 8.71 13.18
N THR A 477 -4.54 8.81 13.53
CA THR A 477 -3.87 7.92 14.49
C THR A 477 -4.03 8.45 15.92
N GLN A 478 -4.54 7.60 16.82
CA GLN A 478 -4.75 7.96 18.22
C GLN A 478 -3.43 8.37 18.90
N GLY A 479 -3.40 9.55 19.52
CA GLY A 479 -2.21 10.09 20.21
C GLY A 479 -1.32 10.98 19.35
N MET A 480 -1.58 11.06 18.03
CA MET A 480 -0.82 11.88 17.08
C MET A 480 -1.62 13.11 16.58
N GLU A 481 -2.76 13.42 17.20
CA GLU A 481 -3.69 14.44 16.69
C GLU A 481 -3.05 15.85 16.64
N ASN A 482 -2.11 16.11 17.54
CA ASN A 482 -1.48 17.44 17.71
C ASN A 482 0.01 17.46 17.36
N ILE A 483 0.58 16.38 16.83
CA ILE A 483 2.01 16.36 16.52
C ILE A 483 2.33 17.47 15.49
N PRO A 484 3.35 18.32 15.72
CA PRO A 484 3.79 19.30 14.74
C PRO A 484 4.22 18.63 13.43
N ILE A 485 3.60 19.02 12.31
CA ILE A 485 3.99 18.57 10.96
C ILE A 485 4.43 19.75 10.12
N ILE A 486 5.65 19.71 9.61
CA ILE A 486 6.22 20.67 8.67
C ILE A 486 6.21 20.05 7.28
N MET A 487 5.40 20.61 6.38
CA MET A 487 5.36 20.21 4.99
C MET A 487 6.40 20.97 4.18
N VAL A 488 7.24 20.25 3.45
CA VAL A 488 8.22 20.79 2.52
C VAL A 488 7.64 20.66 1.11
N THR A 489 7.57 21.74 0.35
CA THR A 489 6.87 21.74 -0.96
C THR A 489 7.50 22.71 -1.96
N THR A 490 7.28 22.47 -3.26
CA THR A 490 7.58 23.43 -4.34
C THR A 490 6.40 24.35 -4.67
N GLU A 491 5.23 24.13 -4.04
CA GLU A 491 4.00 24.86 -4.31
C GLU A 491 3.99 26.29 -3.77
N SER A 492 3.17 27.16 -4.36
CA SER A 492 3.08 28.58 -4.00
C SER A 492 2.43 28.83 -2.62
N GLU A 493 2.68 29.99 -2.00
CA GLU A 493 2.11 30.34 -0.69
C GLU A 493 0.56 30.38 -0.66
N VAL A 494 -0.08 30.72 -1.77
CA VAL A 494 -1.56 30.79 -1.85
C VAL A 494 -2.17 29.38 -1.77
N SER A 495 -1.61 28.42 -2.52
CA SER A 495 -1.99 27.01 -2.43
C SER A 495 -1.72 26.41 -1.04
N GLN A 496 -0.62 26.81 -0.39
CA GLN A 496 -0.28 26.34 0.96
C GLN A 496 -1.32 26.76 2.02
N GLN A 497 -1.89 27.96 1.94
CA GLN A 497 -2.92 28.41 2.90
C GLN A 497 -4.21 27.59 2.80
N ASP A 498 -4.65 27.29 1.58
CA ASP A 498 -5.83 26.46 1.35
C ASP A 498 -5.60 25.02 1.82
N LEU A 499 -4.43 24.44 1.54
CA LEU A 499 -4.02 23.11 2.01
C LEU A 499 -3.93 23.06 3.55
N ALA A 500 -3.27 24.03 4.18
CA ALA A 500 -3.14 24.13 5.65
C ALA A 500 -4.49 24.09 6.36
N SER A 501 -5.48 24.80 5.83
CA SER A 501 -6.81 24.88 6.41
C SER A 501 -7.58 23.55 6.39
N LYS A 502 -7.19 22.62 5.51
CA LYS A 502 -7.90 21.36 5.26
C LYS A 502 -7.21 20.13 5.87
N THR A 503 -5.89 20.15 6.06
CA THR A 503 -5.13 18.91 6.33
C THR A 503 -4.42 18.86 7.68
N GLY A 504 -4.42 19.96 8.45
CA GLY A 504 -3.85 19.96 9.79
C GLY A 504 -2.31 19.98 9.82
N VAL A 505 -1.67 20.37 8.71
CA VAL A 505 -0.24 20.72 8.66
C VAL A 505 0.03 21.93 9.55
N THR A 506 1.11 21.90 10.33
CA THR A 506 1.46 22.97 11.28
C THR A 506 2.21 24.12 10.60
N ALA A 507 3.10 23.78 9.65
CA ALA A 507 3.93 24.75 8.95
C ALA A 507 4.28 24.27 7.54
N PHE A 508 4.55 25.22 6.65
CA PHE A 508 5.08 24.96 5.32
C PHE A 508 6.48 25.57 5.16
N ILE A 509 7.31 24.89 4.37
CA ILE A 509 8.58 25.39 3.85
C ILE A 509 8.60 25.21 2.34
N THR A 510 8.94 26.28 1.63
CA THR A 510 9.00 26.27 0.17
C THR A 510 10.42 25.92 -0.30
N LYS A 511 10.55 24.96 -1.22
CA LYS A 511 11.80 24.63 -1.90
C LYS A 511 12.12 25.69 -2.98
N PRO A 512 13.39 26.09 -3.15
CA PRO A 512 14.55 25.76 -2.32
C PRO A 512 14.60 26.62 -1.05
N PHE A 513 15.08 26.05 0.07
CA PHE A 513 15.26 26.75 1.34
C PHE A 513 16.68 26.57 1.88
N LYS A 514 17.08 27.43 2.82
CA LYS A 514 18.36 27.31 3.53
C LYS A 514 18.22 26.45 4.80
N PRO A 515 19.25 25.72 5.24
CA PRO A 515 19.21 24.94 6.48
C PRO A 515 18.73 25.73 7.71
N ASP A 516 19.12 27.01 7.83
CA ASP A 516 18.71 27.87 8.94
C ASP A 516 17.21 28.20 8.93
N GLU A 517 16.57 28.21 7.75
CA GLU A 517 15.12 28.42 7.62
C GLU A 517 14.35 27.23 8.19
N LEU A 518 14.77 26.00 7.85
CA LEU A 518 14.19 24.78 8.42
C LEU A 518 14.46 24.68 9.92
N LYS A 519 15.66 25.01 10.38
CA LYS A 519 15.98 25.06 11.82
C LYS A 519 15.06 26.03 12.57
N GLY A 520 14.86 27.22 12.01
CA GLY A 520 13.96 28.22 12.56
C GLY A 520 12.54 27.68 12.68
N LYS A 521 12.05 27.01 11.63
CA LYS A 521 10.68 26.47 11.59
C LYS A 521 10.47 25.33 12.56
N ILE A 522 11.43 24.40 12.67
CA ILE A 522 11.40 23.33 13.67
C ILE A 522 11.33 23.93 15.07
N THR A 523 12.21 24.90 15.38
CA THR A 523 12.23 25.55 16.70
C THR A 523 10.93 26.27 17.01
N GLU A 524 10.33 26.95 16.02
CA GLU A 524 9.03 27.62 16.14
C GLU A 524 7.91 26.65 16.51
N VAL A 525 7.81 25.50 15.82
CA VAL A 525 6.70 24.55 16.02
C VAL A 525 6.89 23.63 17.22
N THR A 526 8.13 23.35 17.63
CA THR A 526 8.42 22.51 18.80
C THR A 526 8.55 23.28 20.11
N GLY A 527 8.31 24.61 20.09
CA GLY A 527 8.26 25.44 21.30
C GLY A 527 9.60 25.60 22.02
N GLY A 528 10.65 25.99 21.30
CA GLY A 528 11.99 26.27 21.85
C GLY A 528 12.01 27.39 22.90
#